data_AF-A0A1I8PWB9-F1
#
_entry.id   AF-A0A1I8PWB9-F1
#
_cell.length_a   1.000
_cell.length_b   1.000
_cell.length_c   1.000
_cell.angle_alpha   90.00
_cell.angle_beta   90.00
_cell.angle_gamma   90.00
#
_symmetry.space_group_name_H-M   'P 1'
#
loop_
_entity.id
_entity.type
_entity.pdbx_description
1 polymer ?
#
loop_
_entity_poly.entity_id
_entity_poly.type
_entity_poly.pdbx_seq_one_letter_code
_entity_poly.pdbx_strand_id
1 'polypeptide(L)'
;MSTNYVIFDCDGGSDDAWALMLLLKAEAEKQLVLLGITVCGSGNTTLHNAAYNMLRILKACGRDEIPIFLGASDPLIPPFDNESRTMFHGKDGFGDVLPQDEDLDVQEMVEGEHAVAAIHQFCIENPKQVTVIGVGPLTNIALCYSMYGRDFSENVKEIFIMGGNHQEARILL
;
A
#
# COMPACT_ATOMS: atom_id res chain seq x y z
N MET A 1 27.46 3.03 -1.15
CA MET A 1 26.36 2.06 -1.28
C MET A 1 25.19 2.85 -1.85
N SER A 2 24.53 2.37 -2.90
CA SER A 2 23.33 3.02 -3.44
C SER A 2 22.23 2.97 -2.38
N THR A 3 21.57 4.09 -2.12
CA THR A 3 20.39 4.14 -1.24
C THR A 3 19.27 3.31 -1.86
N ASN A 4 18.66 2.41 -1.10
CA ASN A 4 17.51 1.63 -1.55
C ASN A 4 16.23 2.38 -1.14
N TYR A 5 15.62 3.11 -2.08
CA TYR A 5 14.33 3.75 -1.84
C TYR A 5 13.20 2.76 -2.04
N VAL A 6 12.23 2.74 -1.12
CA VAL A 6 11.12 1.80 -1.13
C VAL A 6 9.80 2.54 -1.04
N ILE A 7 8.84 2.11 -1.85
CA ILE A 7 7.41 2.40 -1.68
C ILE A 7 6.71 1.10 -1.31
N PHE A 8 5.84 1.16 -0.30
CA PHE A 8 5.06 0.01 0.15
C PHE A 8 3.60 0.18 -0.28
N ASP A 9 3.13 -0.65 -1.23
CA ASP A 9 1.77 -0.61 -1.77
C ASP A 9 0.96 -1.80 -1.22
N CYS A 10 -0.04 -1.52 -0.37
CA CYS A 10 -0.74 -2.54 0.42
C CYS A 10 -2.25 -2.33 0.48
N ASP A 11 -2.99 -3.27 1.09
CA ASP A 11 -4.44 -3.18 1.29
C ASP A 11 -4.87 -3.18 2.77
N GLY A 12 -3.89 -3.10 3.67
CA GLY A 12 -4.09 -2.82 5.09
C GLY A 12 -4.52 -4.03 5.92
N GLY A 13 -4.18 -5.23 5.47
CA GLY A 13 -4.37 -6.48 6.20
C GLY A 13 -3.43 -6.68 7.38
N SER A 14 -3.68 -7.72 8.17
CA SER A 14 -2.86 -8.06 9.34
C SER A 14 -1.41 -8.43 8.99
N ASP A 15 -1.21 -9.09 7.86
CA ASP A 15 0.10 -9.44 7.31
C ASP A 15 0.83 -8.22 6.72
N ASP A 16 0.10 -7.27 6.12
CA ASP A 16 0.66 -5.98 5.71
C ASP A 16 1.24 -5.20 6.89
N ALA A 17 0.58 -5.25 8.05
CA ALA A 17 1.13 -4.63 9.26
C ALA A 17 2.46 -5.26 9.69
N TRP A 18 2.58 -6.58 9.59
CA TRP A 18 3.86 -7.25 9.84
C TRP A 18 4.93 -6.84 8.83
N ALA A 19 4.57 -6.77 7.54
CA ALA A 19 5.48 -6.29 6.49
C ALA A 19 5.94 -4.85 6.76
N LEU A 20 5.03 -3.95 7.11
CA LEU A 20 5.35 -2.57 7.48
C LEU A 20 6.30 -2.51 8.68
N MET A 21 6.02 -3.25 9.77
CA MET A 21 6.92 -3.28 10.93
C MET A 21 8.33 -3.78 10.57
N LEU A 22 8.45 -4.75 9.67
CA LEU A 22 9.74 -5.21 9.15
C LEU A 22 10.45 -4.13 8.32
N LEU A 23 9.72 -3.41 7.46
CA LEU A 23 10.27 -2.30 6.68
C LEU A 23 10.77 -1.16 7.57
N LEU A 24 9.98 -0.77 8.58
CA LEU A 24 10.38 0.24 9.57
C LEU A 24 11.66 -0.18 10.32
N LYS A 25 11.77 -1.46 10.67
CA LYS A 25 12.97 -2.02 11.31
C LYS A 25 14.17 -1.97 10.37
N ALA A 26 14.01 -2.32 9.10
CA ALA A 26 15.07 -2.27 8.10
C ALA A 26 15.55 -0.83 7.83
N GLU A 27 14.62 0.13 7.81
CA GLU A 27 14.94 1.56 7.71
C GLU A 27 15.71 2.08 8.93
N ALA A 28 15.30 1.70 10.15
CA ALA A 28 16.02 2.06 11.37
C ALA A 28 17.47 1.52 11.39
N GLU A 29 17.71 0.41 10.69
CA GLU A 29 19.04 -0.18 10.47
C GLU A 29 19.75 0.37 9.23
N LYS A 30 19.19 1.38 8.57
CA LYS A 30 19.72 2.07 7.39
C LYS A 30 19.93 1.14 6.18
N GLN A 31 19.12 0.10 6.07
CA GLN A 31 19.17 -0.84 4.94
C GLN A 31 18.39 -0.31 3.72
N LEU A 32 17.37 0.51 3.99
CA LEU A 32 16.50 1.15 3.01
C LEU A 32 16.00 2.51 3.54
N VAL A 33 15.33 3.27 2.68
CA VAL A 33 14.55 4.47 3.03
C VAL A 33 13.13 4.26 2.53
N LEU A 34 12.15 4.29 3.43
CA LEU A 34 10.73 4.14 3.11
C LEU A 34 10.17 5.51 2.74
N LEU A 35 9.92 5.73 1.45
CA LEU A 35 9.45 7.02 0.93
C LEU A 35 7.99 7.31 1.30
N GLY A 36 7.19 6.26 1.41
CA GLY A 36 5.77 6.36 1.73
C GLY A 36 5.06 5.04 1.60
N ILE A 37 3.81 5.04 2.06
CA ILE A 37 2.89 3.93 1.96
C ILE A 37 1.77 4.33 1.01
N THR A 38 1.46 3.49 0.04
CA THR A 38 0.30 3.65 -0.83
C THR A 38 -0.72 2.58 -0.48
N VAL A 39 -1.99 2.96 -0.37
CA VAL A 39 -3.06 2.01 -0.10
C VAL A 39 -3.93 1.80 -1.32
N CYS A 40 -4.32 0.55 -1.54
CA CYS A 40 -5.30 0.17 -2.55
C CYS A 40 -6.56 -0.36 -1.85
N GLY A 41 -7.72 0.07 -2.34
CA GLY A 41 -9.01 -0.52 -1.98
C GLY A 41 -9.21 -1.88 -2.65
N SER A 42 -10.37 -2.48 -2.38
CA SER A 42 -10.81 -3.76 -2.97
C SER A 42 -9.86 -4.95 -2.76
N GLY A 43 -9.00 -4.90 -1.75
CA GLY A 43 -8.19 -6.02 -1.27
C GLY A 43 -8.83 -6.69 -0.06
N ASN A 44 -8.14 -6.68 1.08
CA ASN A 44 -8.65 -7.17 2.36
C ASN A 44 -9.73 -6.29 2.99
N THR A 45 -9.70 -4.98 2.77
CA THR A 45 -10.70 -4.05 3.33
C THR A 45 -11.06 -2.88 2.40
N THR A 46 -11.75 -1.86 2.91
CA THR A 46 -12.00 -0.61 2.16
C THR A 46 -10.76 0.26 2.14
N LEU A 47 -10.66 1.17 1.17
CA LEU A 47 -9.53 2.10 1.07
C LEU A 47 -9.27 2.89 2.37
N HIS A 48 -10.33 3.38 3.01
CA HIS A 48 -10.25 4.12 4.27
C HIS A 48 -9.81 3.25 5.44
N ASN A 49 -10.34 2.03 5.55
CA ASN A 49 -9.89 1.08 6.58
C ASN A 49 -8.41 0.73 6.38
N ALA A 50 -7.98 0.51 5.14
CA ALA A 50 -6.59 0.19 4.83
C ALA A 50 -5.63 1.29 5.30
N ALA A 51 -5.94 2.55 4.95
CA ALA A 51 -5.18 3.72 5.40
C ALA A 51 -5.18 3.84 6.93
N TYR A 52 -6.35 3.69 7.56
CA TYR A 52 -6.49 3.74 9.01
C TYR A 52 -5.63 2.67 9.71
N ASN A 53 -5.62 1.45 9.20
CA ASN A 53 -4.82 0.35 9.74
C ASN A 53 -3.32 0.66 9.65
N MET A 54 -2.84 1.16 8.50
CA MET A 54 -1.43 1.54 8.36
C MET A 54 -1.04 2.72 9.27
N LEU A 55 -1.91 3.74 9.37
CA LEU A 55 -1.69 4.87 10.28
C LEU A 55 -1.59 4.43 11.74
N ARG A 56 -2.44 3.48 12.17
CA ARG A 56 -2.38 2.91 13.52
C ARG A 56 -1.04 2.25 13.80
N ILE A 57 -0.51 1.49 12.84
CA ILE A 57 0.79 0.85 12.97
C ILE A 57 1.91 1.89 13.03
N LEU A 58 1.91 2.89 12.14
CA LEU A 58 2.88 3.97 12.17
C LEU A 58 2.89 4.71 13.51
N LYS A 59 1.72 5.10 14.02
CA LYS A 59 1.58 5.74 15.34
C LYS A 59 2.09 4.86 16.47
N ALA A 60 1.74 3.57 16.46
CA ALA A 60 2.21 2.62 17.46
C ALA A 60 3.74 2.45 17.43
N CYS A 61 4.35 2.58 16.26
CA CYS A 61 5.80 2.54 16.07
C CYS A 61 6.49 3.90 16.27
N GLY A 62 5.74 5.00 16.48
CA GLY A 62 6.29 6.36 16.56
C GLY A 62 6.91 6.84 15.25
N ARG A 63 6.33 6.44 14.11
CA ARG A 63 6.79 6.71 12.74
C ARG A 63 5.70 7.36 11.88
N ASP A 64 4.83 8.15 12.49
CA ASP A 64 3.69 8.81 11.84
C ASP A 64 4.09 9.98 10.94
N GLU A 65 5.39 10.28 10.82
CA GLU A 65 5.91 11.20 9.80
C GLU A 65 6.00 10.58 8.39
N ILE A 66 5.86 9.26 8.26
CA ILE A 66 5.89 8.58 6.96
C ILE A 66 4.54 8.81 6.26
N PRO A 67 4.53 9.37 5.04
CA PRO A 67 3.29 9.72 4.37
C PRO A 67 2.52 8.48 3.91
N ILE A 68 1.19 8.54 4.05
CA ILE A 68 0.25 7.57 3.49
C ILE A 68 -0.51 8.26 2.35
N PHE A 69 -0.57 7.62 1.18
CA PHE A 69 -1.30 8.13 0.02
C PHE A 69 -2.48 7.21 -0.31
N LEU A 70 -3.65 7.80 -0.50
CA LEU A 70 -4.84 7.08 -0.93
C LEU A 70 -4.77 6.78 -2.43
N GLY A 71 -4.92 5.51 -2.81
CA GLY A 71 -4.94 5.06 -4.20
C GLY A 71 -6.34 4.71 -4.70
N ALA A 72 -6.39 3.77 -5.63
CA ALA A 72 -7.63 3.31 -6.23
C ALA A 72 -8.56 2.68 -5.18
N SER A 73 -9.82 3.12 -5.14
CA SER A 73 -10.84 2.51 -4.26
C SER A 73 -11.37 1.18 -4.78
N ASP A 74 -11.31 0.98 -6.09
CA ASP A 74 -11.93 -0.10 -6.86
C ASP A 74 -10.96 -0.69 -7.89
N PRO A 75 -11.13 -1.94 -8.34
CA PRO A 75 -10.32 -2.52 -9.41
C PRO A 75 -10.58 -1.81 -10.75
N LEU A 76 -9.65 -1.99 -11.71
CA LEU A 76 -9.72 -1.36 -13.04
C LEU A 76 -11.02 -1.66 -13.82
N ILE A 77 -11.60 -2.85 -13.64
CA ILE A 77 -12.80 -3.29 -14.34
C ILE A 77 -13.85 -3.70 -13.30
N PRO A 78 -14.94 -2.94 -13.14
CA PRO A 78 -16.08 -3.32 -12.29
C PRO A 78 -16.98 -4.36 -12.99
N PRO A 79 -17.89 -5.03 -12.26
CA PRO A 79 -18.15 -4.87 -10.83
C PRO A 79 -17.15 -5.65 -9.97
N PHE A 80 -16.71 -5.02 -8.88
CA PHE A 80 -16.16 -5.73 -7.74
C PHE A 80 -17.32 -6.12 -6.84
N ASP A 81 -17.53 -7.42 -6.63
CA ASP A 81 -18.61 -7.88 -5.78
C ASP A 81 -18.22 -7.71 -4.30
N ASN A 82 -18.60 -6.58 -3.72
CA ASN A 82 -18.39 -6.31 -2.30
C ASN A 82 -19.27 -7.22 -1.40
N GLU A 83 -20.34 -7.84 -1.93
CA GLU A 83 -21.24 -8.68 -1.13
C GLU A 83 -20.67 -10.08 -0.89
N SER A 84 -19.77 -10.58 -1.74
CA SER A 84 -19.11 -11.88 -1.56
C SER A 84 -17.83 -11.83 -0.72
N ARG A 85 -17.42 -10.65 -0.24
CA ARG A 85 -16.28 -10.54 0.70
C ARG A 85 -16.60 -11.34 1.94
N THR A 86 -15.84 -12.40 2.15
CA THR A 86 -15.90 -13.07 3.43
C THR A 86 -15.28 -12.11 4.43
N MET A 87 -15.89 -11.90 5.61
CA MET A 87 -15.26 -11.11 6.68
C MET A 87 -14.08 -11.89 7.30
N PHE A 88 -13.26 -12.54 6.47
CA PHE A 88 -12.13 -13.37 6.86
C PHE A 88 -11.14 -12.56 7.71
N HIS A 89 -10.95 -11.29 7.34
CA HIS A 89 -10.11 -10.35 8.05
C HIS A 89 -10.88 -9.46 9.05
N GLY A 90 -12.16 -9.72 9.33
CA GLY A 90 -13.01 -8.84 10.15
C GLY A 90 -13.62 -7.67 9.35
N LYS A 91 -14.40 -6.82 10.02
CA LYS A 91 -15.06 -5.65 9.40
C LYS A 91 -14.08 -4.54 9.05
N ASP A 92 -13.03 -4.37 9.85
CA ASP A 92 -11.95 -3.41 9.59
C ASP A 92 -10.86 -3.98 8.68
N GLY A 93 -10.88 -5.27 8.35
CA GLY A 93 -9.80 -5.96 7.64
C GLY A 93 -8.57 -6.26 8.50
N PHE A 94 -8.69 -6.07 9.81
CA PHE A 94 -7.60 -6.13 10.78
C PHE A 94 -7.99 -6.87 12.06
N GLY A 95 -8.89 -7.85 11.93
CA GLY A 95 -9.34 -8.73 13.00
C GLY A 95 -10.26 -8.06 14.03
N ASP A 96 -10.76 -6.84 13.77
CA ASP A 96 -11.63 -6.08 14.67
C ASP A 96 -11.07 -5.94 16.10
N VAL A 97 -9.74 -5.90 16.22
CA VAL A 97 -9.02 -6.03 17.50
C VAL A 97 -9.18 -4.79 18.39
N LEU A 98 -9.37 -3.62 17.78
CA LEU A 98 -9.59 -2.35 18.49
C LEU A 98 -10.80 -1.63 17.90
N PRO A 99 -11.54 -0.86 18.72
CA PRO A 99 -12.58 0.01 18.19
C PRO A 99 -11.98 1.02 17.20
N GLN A 100 -12.75 1.38 16.16
CA GLN A 100 -12.40 2.55 15.37
C GLN A 100 -12.44 3.78 16.28
N ASP A 101 -11.41 4.62 16.15
CA ASP A 101 -11.37 5.90 16.82
C ASP A 101 -12.22 6.85 15.97
N GLU A 102 -13.44 7.12 16.42
CA GLU A 102 -14.40 7.97 15.70
C GLU A 102 -13.90 9.42 15.55
N ASP A 103 -12.92 9.83 16.38
CA ASP A 103 -12.32 11.16 16.35
C ASP A 103 -11.14 11.26 15.35
N LEU A 104 -10.66 10.12 14.80
CA LEU A 104 -9.59 10.12 13.80
C LEU A 104 -10.15 10.28 12.39
N ASP A 105 -10.09 11.50 11.86
CA ASP A 105 -10.30 11.74 10.43
C ASP A 105 -9.07 11.31 9.63
N VAL A 106 -9.15 10.12 9.02
CA VAL A 106 -8.10 9.58 8.14
C VAL A 106 -7.76 10.57 7.02
N GLN A 107 -8.74 11.33 6.50
CA GLN A 107 -8.50 12.26 5.40
C GLN A 107 -7.59 13.43 5.79
N GLU A 108 -7.60 13.83 7.07
CA GLU A 108 -6.69 14.86 7.58
C GLU A 108 -5.27 14.33 7.85
N MET A 109 -5.11 13.01 7.91
CA MET A 109 -3.88 12.32 8.32
C MET A 109 -3.17 11.61 7.16
N VAL A 110 -3.71 11.71 5.95
CA VAL A 110 -3.14 11.17 4.72
C VAL A 110 -2.80 12.31 3.77
N GLU A 111 -1.91 12.04 2.83
CA GLU A 111 -1.56 12.99 1.80
C GLU A 111 -2.73 13.22 0.84
N GLY A 112 -2.93 14.48 0.43
CA GLY A 112 -3.98 14.85 -0.53
C GLY A 112 -3.64 14.43 -1.97
N GLU A 113 -2.39 14.07 -2.25
CA GLU A 113 -1.97 13.52 -3.53
C GLU A 113 -2.42 12.05 -3.67
N HIS A 114 -2.91 11.68 -4.86
CA HIS A 114 -3.30 10.31 -5.13
C HIS A 114 -2.06 9.40 -5.26
N ALA A 115 -2.13 8.19 -4.71
CA ALA A 115 -1.02 7.23 -4.66
C ALA A 115 -0.30 7.03 -6.02
N VAL A 116 -1.07 6.95 -7.11
CA VAL A 116 -0.54 6.79 -8.48
C VAL A 116 0.37 7.96 -8.90
N ALA A 117 0.02 9.20 -8.53
CA ALA A 117 0.83 10.37 -8.81
C ALA A 117 2.08 10.37 -7.92
N ALA A 118 1.93 10.08 -6.64
CA ALA A 118 3.04 9.99 -5.69
C ALA A 118 4.08 8.93 -6.09
N ILE A 119 3.65 7.72 -6.48
CA ILE A 119 4.53 6.66 -6.98
C ILE A 119 5.35 7.14 -8.17
N HIS A 120 4.69 7.78 -9.15
CA HIS A 120 5.36 8.29 -10.33
C HIS A 120 6.33 9.42 -9.99
N GLN A 121 5.92 10.36 -9.14
CA GLN A 121 6.75 11.48 -8.68
C GLN A 121 8.03 10.99 -8.01
N PHE A 122 7.93 10.05 -7.07
CA PHE A 122 9.11 9.46 -6.42
C PHE A 122 10.03 8.76 -7.41
N CYS A 123 9.47 8.05 -8.40
CA CYS A 123 10.25 7.38 -9.44
C CYS A 123 11.03 8.38 -10.32
N ILE A 124 10.41 9.50 -10.73
CA ILE A 124 11.08 10.49 -11.59
C ILE A 124 12.12 11.32 -10.83
N GLU A 125 11.91 11.57 -9.53
CA GLU A 125 12.89 12.24 -8.68
C GLU A 125 14.09 11.35 -8.35
N ASN A 126 13.88 10.03 -8.32
CA ASN A 126 14.88 9.02 -7.97
C ASN A 126 14.97 7.92 -9.05
N PRO A 127 15.36 8.28 -10.29
CA PRO A 127 15.32 7.37 -11.42
C PRO A 127 16.20 6.15 -11.19
N LYS A 128 15.65 4.98 -11.45
CA LYS A 128 16.24 3.64 -11.26
C LYS A 128 16.68 3.33 -9.82
N GLN A 129 16.15 4.04 -8.83
CA GLN A 129 16.48 3.81 -7.42
C GLN A 129 15.27 3.41 -6.56
N VAL A 130 14.04 3.66 -7.02
CA VAL A 130 12.81 3.31 -6.29
C VAL A 130 12.38 1.88 -6.60
N THR A 131 12.31 1.07 -5.54
CA THR A 131 11.69 -0.26 -5.54
C THR A 131 10.26 -0.14 -5.03
N VAL A 132 9.30 -0.70 -5.78
CA VAL A 132 7.90 -0.76 -5.33
C VAL A 132 7.62 -2.18 -4.81
N ILE A 133 7.12 -2.30 -3.59
CA ILE A 133 6.70 -3.57 -3.00
C ILE A 133 5.17 -3.58 -2.97
N GLY A 134 4.56 -4.31 -3.91
CA GLY A 134 3.11 -4.48 -4.02
C GLY A 134 2.67 -5.76 -3.32
N VAL A 135 1.94 -5.61 -2.21
CA VAL A 135 1.37 -6.72 -1.42
C VAL A 135 -0.15 -6.75 -1.41
N GLY A 136 -0.80 -5.69 -1.90
CA GLY A 136 -2.24 -5.67 -2.19
C GLY A 136 -2.57 -5.87 -3.68
N PRO A 137 -3.81 -5.53 -4.10
CA PRO A 137 -4.18 -5.48 -5.51
C PRO A 137 -3.29 -4.52 -6.30
N LEU A 138 -2.83 -4.95 -7.49
CA LEU A 138 -1.90 -4.18 -8.32
C LEU A 138 -2.53 -2.98 -9.07
N THR A 139 -3.70 -2.49 -8.63
CA THR A 139 -4.46 -1.46 -9.36
C THR A 139 -3.68 -0.14 -9.42
N ASN A 140 -3.05 0.30 -8.32
CA ASN A 140 -2.20 1.50 -8.31
C ASN A 140 -1.03 1.38 -9.29
N ILE A 141 -0.32 0.25 -9.29
CA ILE A 141 0.83 0.00 -10.17
C ILE A 141 0.38 -0.07 -11.64
N ALA A 142 -0.75 -0.72 -11.92
CA ALA A 142 -1.31 -0.80 -13.27
C ALA A 142 -1.70 0.60 -13.77
N LEU A 143 -2.33 1.42 -12.94
CA LEU A 143 -2.68 2.81 -13.25
C LEU A 143 -1.43 3.67 -13.51
N CYS A 144 -0.35 3.49 -12.75
CA CYS A 144 0.93 4.18 -13.03
C CYS A 144 1.39 3.92 -14.47
N TYR A 145 1.39 2.66 -14.90
CA TYR A 145 1.77 2.33 -16.27
C TYR A 145 0.73 2.81 -17.29
N SER A 146 -0.57 2.73 -16.99
CA SER A 146 -1.61 3.22 -17.90
C SER A 146 -1.56 4.73 -18.13
N MET A 147 -1.19 5.51 -17.10
CA MET A 147 -1.13 6.97 -17.17
C MET A 147 0.20 7.49 -17.71
N TYR A 148 1.32 6.91 -17.27
CA TYR A 148 2.67 7.43 -17.55
C TYR A 148 3.50 6.55 -18.50
N GLY A 149 3.07 5.30 -18.75
CA GLY A 149 3.65 4.40 -19.73
C GLY A 149 5.15 4.16 -19.53
N ARG A 150 5.92 4.42 -20.61
CA ARG A 150 7.38 4.22 -20.60
C ARG A 150 8.07 5.05 -19.54
N ASP A 151 7.61 6.27 -19.30
CA ASP A 151 8.22 7.16 -18.31
C ASP A 151 8.20 6.55 -16.92
N PHE A 152 7.12 5.87 -16.52
CA PHE A 152 7.10 5.09 -15.28
C PHE A 152 8.04 3.87 -15.35
N SER A 153 7.90 3.03 -16.37
CA SER A 153 8.67 1.76 -16.46
C SER A 153 10.19 1.95 -16.61
N GLU A 154 10.60 3.06 -17.23
CA GLU A 154 11.99 3.42 -17.44
C GLU A 154 12.59 4.10 -16.20
N ASN A 155 11.78 4.64 -15.27
CA ASN A 155 12.26 5.24 -14.03
C ASN A 155 12.14 4.34 -12.80
N VAL A 156 11.16 3.43 -12.71
CA VAL A 156 11.11 2.44 -11.62
C VAL A 156 12.32 1.49 -11.69
N LYS A 157 12.90 1.15 -10.54
CA LYS A 157 14.03 0.22 -10.46
C LYS A 157 13.56 -1.22 -10.67
N GLU A 158 12.65 -1.65 -9.80
CA GLU A 158 12.09 -3.00 -9.76
C GLU A 158 10.78 -3.00 -8.98
N ILE A 159 9.95 -4.02 -9.22
CA ILE A 159 8.66 -4.20 -8.55
C ILE A 159 8.64 -5.62 -7.97
N PHE A 160 8.48 -5.74 -6.65
CA PHE A 160 8.24 -7.01 -5.97
C PHE A 160 6.74 -7.18 -5.77
N ILE A 161 6.20 -8.34 -6.15
CA ILE A 161 4.77 -8.61 -6.12
C ILE A 161 4.52 -9.81 -5.21
N MET A 162 3.73 -9.63 -4.16
CA MET A 162 3.08 -10.73 -3.46
C MET A 162 1.76 -11.01 -4.17
N GLY A 163 1.71 -12.10 -4.94
CA GLY A 163 0.53 -12.44 -5.71
C GLY A 163 0.82 -13.48 -6.79
N GLY A 164 -0.27 -14.03 -7.35
CA GLY A 164 -0.20 -15.07 -8.37
C GLY A 164 -0.15 -16.49 -7.81
N ASN A 165 -0.16 -17.46 -8.71
CA ASN A 165 -0.06 -18.88 -8.40
C ASN A 165 0.62 -19.60 -9.58
N HIS A 166 1.14 -20.80 -9.33
CA HIS A 166 1.68 -21.69 -10.38
C HIS A 166 1.03 -23.08 -10.39
N GLN A 167 0.33 -23.48 -9.32
CA GLN A 167 -0.28 -24.80 -9.18
C GLN A 167 -1.76 -24.70 -8.83
N GLU A 168 -2.08 -24.37 -7.58
CA GLU A 168 -3.45 -24.18 -7.10
C GLU A 168 -3.69 -22.73 -6.67
N ALA A 169 -4.89 -22.22 -6.92
CA ALA A 169 -5.28 -20.88 -6.54
C ALA A 169 -5.93 -20.89 -5.15
N ARG A 170 -5.51 -19.95 -4.30
CA ARG A 170 -6.29 -19.53 -3.14
C ARG A 170 -6.84 -18.15 -3.42
N ILE A 171 -8.15 -18.06 -3.48
CA ILE A 171 -8.86 -16.79 -3.55
C ILE A 171 -9.37 -16.56 -2.12
N LEU A 172 -8.69 -15.68 -1.40
CA LEU A 172 -9.12 -15.17 -0.11
C LEU A 172 -9.62 -13.75 -0.40
N LEU A 173 -10.93 -13.54 -0.33
CA LEU A 173 -11.63 -12.28 -0.57
C LEU A 173 -12.45 -11.90 0.66
#